data_AF-A0A1V0DE36-F1
#
_entry.id   AF-A0A1V0DE36-F1
#
_cell.length_a   1.000
_cell.length_b   1.000
_cell.length_c   1.000
_cell.angle_alpha   90.00
_cell.angle_beta   90.00
_cell.angle_gamma   90.00
#
_symmetry.space_group_name_H-M   'P 1'
#
loop_
_entity.id
_entity.type
_entity.pdbx_description
1 polymer ?
#
loop_
_entity_poly.entity_id
_entity_poly.type
_entity_poly.pdbx_seq_one_letter_code
_entity_poly.pdbx_strand_id
1 'polypeptide(L)' 'MLQLEGYVRFGEGSLAEPYAQLVASWLQERGHPALAVTDPEDPTGKRWVVYWKPDVVFGRTGPASPETP' A
#
# COMPACT_ATOMS: atom_id res chain seq x y z
N MET A 1 3.40 -19.90 3.20
CA MET A 1 3.47 -18.56 3.81
C MET A 1 3.82 -17.59 2.70
N LEU A 2 2.98 -16.59 2.43
CA LEU A 2 3.39 -15.49 1.54
C LEU A 2 4.53 -14.74 2.23
N GLN A 3 5.73 -14.76 1.65
CA GLN A 3 6.83 -13.90 2.09
C GLN A 3 6.57 -12.49 1.52
N LEU A 4 5.99 -11.62 2.33
CA LEU A 4 5.75 -10.19 2.03
C LEU A 4 7.06 -9.37 2.17
N GLU A 5 8.19 -9.90 1.72
CA GLU A 5 9.49 -9.22 1.85
C GLU A 5 9.51 -7.90 1.07
N GLY A 6 9.72 -6.81 1.81
CA GLY A 6 9.72 -5.44 1.28
C GLY A 6 8.35 -4.82 1.06
N TYR A 7 7.26 -5.53 1.37
CA TYR A 7 5.92 -4.96 1.36
C TYR A 7 5.59 -4.35 2.73
N VAL A 8 5.04 -3.14 2.73
CA VAL A 8 4.58 -2.44 3.93
C VAL A 8 3.06 -2.36 3.94
N ARG A 9 2.45 -2.35 5.12
CA ARG A 9 1.00 -2.21 5.26
C ARG A 9 0.59 -0.80 4.82
N PHE A 10 -0.41 -0.71 3.95
CA PHE A 10 -1.00 0.55 3.52
C PHE A 10 -2.05 0.98 4.56
N GLY A 11 -1.66 1.93 5.41
CA GLY A 11 -2.51 2.45 6.48
C GLY A 11 -2.61 1.54 7.71
N GLU A 12 -3.27 2.04 8.76
CA GLU A 12 -3.40 1.34 10.05
C GLU A 12 -4.71 0.54 10.18
N GLY A 13 -5.65 0.72 9.26
CA GLY A 13 -6.98 0.10 9.32
C GLY A 13 -7.13 -1.11 8.41
N SER A 14 -8.04 -2.01 8.76
CA SER A 14 -8.53 -3.04 7.84
C SER A 14 -9.71 -2.51 7.03
N LEU A 15 -9.75 -2.85 5.75
CA LEU A 15 -10.74 -2.43 4.76
C LEU A 15 -11.74 -3.56 4.48
N ALA A 16 -12.89 -3.20 3.90
CA ALA A 16 -13.73 -4.19 3.23
C ALA A 16 -13.08 -4.62 1.91
N GLU A 17 -13.34 -5.85 1.47
CA GLU A 17 -12.79 -6.44 0.24
C GLU A 17 -12.78 -5.50 -0.98
N PRO A 18 -13.91 -4.88 -1.39
CA PRO A 18 -13.93 -4.05 -2.59
C PRO A 18 -13.04 -2.80 -2.45
N TYR A 19 -12.93 -2.24 -1.24
CA TYR A 19 -12.06 -1.09 -0.98
C TYR A 19 -10.58 -1.49 -1.00
N ALA A 20 -10.24 -2.64 -0.44
CA ALA A 20 -8.87 -3.15 -0.48
C ALA A 20 -8.40 -3.40 -1.92
N GLN A 21 -9.26 -3.97 -2.76
CA GLN A 21 -8.98 -4.19 -4.17
C GLN A 21 -8.79 -2.87 -4.93
N LEU A 22 -9.67 -1.88 -4.70
CA LEU A 22 -9.56 -0.55 -5.30
C LEU A 22 -8.24 0.13 -4.93
N VAL A 23 -7.85 0.09 -3.66
CA VAL A 23 -6.59 0.69 -3.18
C VAL A 23 -5.39 -0.04 -3.76
N ALA A 24 -5.39 -1.37 -3.79
CA ALA A 24 -4.31 -2.14 -4.39
C ALA A 24 -4.16 -1.83 -5.89
N SER A 25 -5.27 -1.76 -6.63
CA SER A 25 -5.27 -1.38 -8.04
C SER A 25 -4.71 0.03 -8.25
N TRP A 26 -5.15 1.00 -7.44
CA TRP A 26 -4.66 2.38 -7.50
C TRP A 26 -3.15 2.49 -7.21
N LEU A 27 -2.62 1.69 -6.28
CA LEU A 27 -1.18 1.62 -6.02
C LEU A 27 -0.42 1.03 -7.21
N GLN A 28 -0.96 -0.03 -7.82
CA GLN A 28 -0.38 -0.63 -9.03
C GLN A 28 -0.38 0.34 -10.22
N GLU A 29 -1.44 1.12 -10.42
CA GLU A 29 -1.52 2.17 -11.45
C GLU A 29 -0.46 3.26 -11.26
N ARG A 30 -0.02 3.50 -10.02
CA ARG A 30 1.06 4.44 -9.68
C ARG A 30 2.46 3.84 -9.82
N GLY A 31 2.56 2.59 -10.29
CA GLY A 31 3.83 1.88 -10.44
C GLY A 31 4.33 1.23 -9.15
N HIS A 32 3.48 1.11 -8.12
CA HIS A 32 3.83 0.42 -6.89
C HIS A 32 3.24 -0.99 -6.86
N PRO A 33 4.05 -2.04 -6.72
CA PRO A 33 3.53 -3.39 -6.52
C PRO A 33 2.65 -3.41 -5.26
N ALA A 34 1.38 -3.78 -5.39
CA ALA A 34 0.46 -3.84 -4.27
C ALA A 34 -0.42 -5.09 -4.29
N LEU A 35 -0.79 -5.57 -3.11
CA LEU A 35 -1.51 -6.80 -2.87
C LEU A 35 -2.60 -6.54 -1.83
N ALA A 36 -3.84 -6.84 -2.16
CA ALA A 36 -4.92 -6.94 -1.19
C ALA A 36 -4.99 -8.38 -0.67
N VAL A 37 -4.92 -8.56 0.64
CA VAL A 37 -5.02 -9.89 1.28
C VAL A 37 -5.96 -9.79 2.47
N THR A 38 -6.50 -10.94 2.92
CA THR A 38 -7.22 -11.00 4.18
C THR A 38 -6.30 -10.68 5.34
N ASP A 39 -6.82 -9.92 6.31
CA ASP A 39 -6.09 -9.51 7.50
C ASP A 39 -5.74 -10.75 8.34
N PRO A 40 -4.46 -11.11 8.49
CA PRO A 40 -4.07 -12.31 9.22
C PRO A 40 -4.37 -12.20 10.72
N GLU A 41 -4.56 -10.97 11.22
CA GLU A 41 -4.95 -10.67 12.60
C GLU A 41 -6.48 -10.74 12.81
N ASP A 42 -7.26 -10.84 11.73
CA ASP A 42 -8.72 -10.95 11.79
C ASP A 42 -9.15 -12.43 11.73
N PRO A 43 -9.56 -13.04 12.85
CA PRO A 43 -10.01 -14.43 12.87
C PRO A 43 -11.33 -14.62 12.10
N THR A 44 -12.02 -13.54 11.74
CA THR A 44 -13.29 -13.61 10.99
C THR A 44 -13.08 -13.73 9.48
N GLY A 45 -11.88 -13.41 8.96
CA GLY A 45 -11.55 -13.39 7.54
C GLY A 45 -12.37 -12.38 6.73
N LYS A 46 -13.04 -11.43 7.38
CA LYS A 46 -13.90 -10.43 6.72
C LYS A 46 -13.18 -9.10 6.49
N ARG A 47 -12.02 -8.95 7.10
CA ARG A 47 -11.18 -7.77 7.00
C ARG A 47 -10.08 -8.01 5.98
N TRP A 48 -9.81 -6.97 5.20
CA TRP A 48 -8.77 -6.97 4.19
C TRP A 48 -7.73 -5.92 4.53
N VAL A 49 -6.49 -6.21 4.22
CA VAL A 49 -5.37 -5.28 4.34
C VAL A 49 -4.69 -5.18 3.00
N VAL A 50 -4.21 -3.99 2.69
CA VAL A 50 -3.43 -3.77 1.47
C VAL A 50 -1.98 -3.65 1.88
N TYR A 51 -1.14 -4.40 1.20
CA TYR A 51 0.30 -4.30 1.30
C TYR A 51 0.82 -3.71 0.01
N TRP A 52 1.81 -2.85 0.09
CA TRP A 52 2.45 -2.28 -1.09
C TRP A 52 3.95 -2.23 -0.90
N LYS A 53 4.69 -2.36 -1.99
CA LYS A 53 6.12 -2.22 -2.00
C LYS A 53 6.45 -0.76 -2.34
N PRO A 54 6.83 0.06 -1.34
CA PRO A 54 7.35 1.37 -1.64
C PRO A 54 8.63 1.15 -2.43
N ASP A 55 8.64 1.62 -3.67
CA ASP A 55 9.88 1.66 -4.43
C ASP A 55 10.84 2.52 -3.62
N VAL A 56 12.01 1.99 -3.26
CA VAL A 56 13.04 2.74 -2.53
C VAL A 56 13.65 3.75 -3.51
N VAL A 57 12.88 4.76 -3.87
CA VAL A 57 13.36 5.99 -4.47
C VAL A 57 13.25 7.09 -3.41
N PHE A 58 13.76 6.82 -2.19
CA PHE A 58 14.29 7.88 -1.33
C PHE A 58 15.61 8.35 -1.94
N GLY A 59 15.50 9.06 -3.06
CA GLY A 59 16.62 9.51 -3.88
C GLY A 59 16.27 10.66 -4.83
N ARG A 60 15.03 11.20 -4.81
CA ARG A 60 14.79 12.56 -5.28
C ARG A 60 14.73 13.46 -4.05
N THR A 61 15.86 14.11 -3.79
CA THR A 61 16.00 15.52 -3.42
C THR A 61 14.77 16.16 -2.80
N GLY A 62 14.96 16.71 -1.60
CA GLY A 62 13.98 17.46 -0.80
C GLY A 62 13.27 18.61 -1.52
N PRO A 63 12.51 19.44 -0.77
CA PRO A 63 11.44 20.26 -1.32
C PRO A 63 11.97 21.20 -2.39
N ALA A 64 11.63 20.96 -3.65
CA ALA A 64 11.58 22.03 -4.62
C ALA A 64 10.32 22.84 -4.28
N SER A 65 10.46 23.76 -3.34
CA SER A 65 9.68 24.98 -3.37
C SER A 65 10.21 25.79 -4.55
N PRO A 66 9.47 25.95 -5.68
CA PRO A 66 9.65 27.13 -6.48
C PRO A 66 8.97 28.28 -5.74
N GLU A 67 9.85 29.12 -5.23
CA GLU A 67 9.59 30.47 -4.78
C GLU A 67 8.74 31.20 -5.84
N THR A 68 7.79 31.97 -5.34
CA THR A 68 6.78 32.77 -6.04
C THR A 68 7.43 33.73 -7.07
N PRO A 69 6.82 33.97 -8.25
CA PRO A 69 7.22 35.08 -9.12
C PRO A 69 6.87 36.45 -8.50
#